data_AF-A0A534YMT9-F1
#
_entry.id   AF-A0A534YMT9-F1
#
_cell.length_a   1.000
_cell.length_b   1.000
_cell.length_c   1.000
_cell.angle_alpha   90.00
_cell.angle_beta   90.00
_cell.angle_gamma   90.00
#
_symmetry.space_group_name_H-M   'P 1'
#
loop_
_entity.id
_entity.type
_entity.pdbx_description
1 polymer ?
#
loop_
_entity_poly.entity_id
_entity_poly.type
_entity_poly.pdbx_seq_one_letter_code
_entity_poly.pdbx_strand_id
1 'polypeptide(L)'
;MKAKNAPSPMTDRLYATSHLVTTILAGIVTGFYLSHTLVLGRMFSWLAEPSRLSLLNQTYSEFRVLHPPLLYIAVICIQQVAALAFSILSVLLRRQAFPAAAAAVCTLVVPLIHVASGFFRLEVGVVSGAVRDSAQLSRFGAWNVPIHLFHTAATLAAFIILCRINPVASRAVAV
;
A
#
# COMPACT_ATOMS: atom_id res chain seq x y z
N MET A 1 -32.33 -22.49 25.86
CA MET A 1 -30.89 -22.38 25.54
C MET A 1 -30.73 -22.38 24.02
N LYS A 2 -30.53 -21.23 23.37
CA LYS A 2 -30.25 -21.19 21.92
C LYS A 2 -28.85 -21.74 21.72
N ALA A 3 -28.71 -22.79 20.90
CA ALA A 3 -27.42 -23.28 20.45
C ALA A 3 -26.60 -22.07 19.93
N LYS A 4 -25.45 -21.81 20.56
CA LYS A 4 -24.45 -20.89 20.01
C LYS A 4 -24.06 -21.49 18.66
N ASN A 5 -24.53 -20.88 17.57
CA ASN A 5 -24.16 -21.28 16.21
C ASN A 5 -22.63 -21.30 16.12
N ALA A 6 -22.04 -22.50 16.15
CA ALA A 6 -20.65 -22.68 15.83
C ALA A 6 -20.45 -22.19 14.39
N PRO A 7 -19.41 -21.39 14.10
CA PRO A 7 -19.14 -20.94 12.74
C PRO A 7 -19.03 -22.16 11.82
N SER A 8 -19.68 -22.08 10.65
CA SER A 8 -19.67 -23.17 9.68
C SER A 8 -18.25 -23.41 9.14
N PRO A 9 -17.91 -24.63 8.69
CA PRO A 9 -16.65 -24.90 8.00
C PRO A 9 -16.40 -23.96 6.80
N MET A 10 -17.47 -23.50 6.15
CA MET A 10 -17.41 -22.52 5.08
C MET A 10 -16.95 -21.13 5.58
N THR A 11 -17.43 -20.70 6.74
CA THR A 11 -17.03 -19.44 7.39
C THR A 11 -15.55 -19.46 7.78
N ASP A 12 -15.05 -20.60 8.26
CA ASP A 12 -13.64 -20.78 8.62
C ASP A 12 -12.74 -20.72 7.39
N ARG A 13 -13.12 -21.41 6.31
CA ARG A 13 -12.41 -21.34 5.03
C ARG A 13 -12.39 -19.93 4.47
N LEU A 14 -13.54 -19.22 4.48
CA LEU A 14 -13.60 -17.84 4.00
C LEU A 14 -12.67 -16.92 4.78
N TYR A 15 -12.65 -17.04 6.11
CA TYR A 15 -11.78 -16.23 6.97
C TYR A 15 -10.29 -16.52 6.69
N ALA A 16 -9.90 -17.80 6.62
CA ALA A 16 -8.54 -18.21 6.33
C ALA A 16 -8.07 -17.78 4.93
N THR A 17 -8.91 -17.96 3.90
CA THR A 17 -8.59 -17.53 2.53
C THR A 17 -8.48 -16.01 2.45
N SER A 18 -9.39 -15.27 3.07
CA SER A 18 -9.35 -13.80 3.09
C SER A 18 -8.08 -13.28 3.78
N HIS A 19 -7.71 -13.90 4.92
CA HIS A 19 -6.46 -13.61 5.62
C HIS A 19 -5.24 -13.87 4.74
N LEU A 20 -5.18 -15.04 4.10
CA LEU A 20 -4.05 -15.42 3.22
C LEU A 20 -3.90 -14.45 2.05
N VAL A 21 -4.98 -14.19 1.31
CA VAL A 21 -4.98 -13.26 0.17
C VAL A 21 -4.54 -11.87 0.60
N THR A 22 -5.07 -11.35 1.71
CA THR A 22 -4.72 -10.03 2.24
C THR A 22 -3.24 -9.98 2.64
N THR A 23 -2.71 -11.04 3.26
CA THR A 23 -1.30 -11.14 3.66
C THR A 23 -0.37 -11.15 2.45
N ILE A 24 -0.69 -11.91 1.41
CA ILE A 24 0.09 -11.96 0.16
C ILE A 24 0.11 -10.58 -0.50
N LEU A 25 -1.05 -9.93 -0.64
CA LEU A 25 -1.15 -8.60 -1.22
C LEU A 25 -0.34 -7.56 -0.42
N ALA A 26 -0.42 -7.60 0.90
CA ALA A 26 0.37 -6.72 1.77
C ALA A 26 1.88 -6.93 1.56
N GLY A 27 2.34 -8.19 1.43
CA GLY A 27 3.73 -8.50 1.12
C GLY A 27 4.19 -7.97 -0.24
N ILE A 28 3.37 -8.15 -1.28
CA ILE A 28 3.65 -7.63 -2.64
C ILE A 28 3.79 -6.11 -2.62
N VAL A 29 2.82 -5.41 -2.04
CA VAL A 29 2.83 -3.93 -2.01
C VAL A 29 3.96 -3.39 -1.13
N THR A 30 4.28 -4.07 -0.02
CA THR A 30 5.47 -3.75 0.78
C THR A 30 6.75 -3.87 -0.06
N GLY A 31 6.89 -4.94 -0.83
CA GLY A 31 8.02 -5.14 -1.75
C GLY A 31 8.10 -4.07 -2.84
N PHE A 32 6.97 -3.61 -3.35
CA PHE A 32 6.91 -2.51 -4.31
C PHE A 32 7.40 -1.19 -3.69
N TYR A 33 6.88 -0.80 -2.53
CA TYR A 33 7.33 0.43 -1.88
C TYR A 33 8.79 0.37 -1.42
N LEU A 34 9.24 -0.78 -0.93
CA LEU A 34 10.64 -0.98 -0.55
C LEU A 34 11.57 -0.86 -1.76
N SER A 35 11.27 -1.56 -2.86
CA SER A 35 12.07 -1.49 -4.09
C SER A 35 12.06 -0.08 -4.69
N HIS A 36 10.91 0.60 -4.66
CA HIS A 36 10.83 2.01 -5.04
C HIS A 36 11.76 2.86 -4.17
N THR A 37 11.61 2.82 -2.85
CA THR A 37 12.39 3.64 -1.92
C THR A 37 13.90 3.42 -2.08
N LEU A 38 14.33 2.17 -2.29
CA LEU A 38 15.74 1.83 -2.39
C LEU A 38 16.35 2.21 -3.74
N VAL A 39 15.62 2.03 -4.84
CA VAL A 39 16.14 2.14 -6.20
C VAL A 39 15.45 3.26 -6.97
N LEU A 40 14.17 3.09 -7.31
CA LEU A 40 13.47 4.00 -8.24
C LEU A 40 13.34 5.42 -7.69
N GLY A 41 12.99 5.58 -6.42
CA GLY A 41 12.84 6.86 -5.77
C GLY A 41 14.17 7.64 -5.75
N ARG A 42 15.28 6.97 -5.42
CA ARG A 42 16.61 7.58 -5.49
C ARG A 42 17.01 7.95 -6.92
N MET A 43 16.75 7.06 -7.88
CA MET A 43 17.01 7.30 -9.29
C MET A 43 16.22 8.50 -9.81
N PHE A 44 14.91 8.58 -9.53
CA PHE A 44 14.08 9.71 -9.94
C PHE A 44 14.49 11.01 -9.26
N SER A 45 14.82 10.98 -7.96
CA SER A 45 15.35 12.16 -7.28
C SER A 45 16.67 12.64 -7.89
N TRP A 46 17.57 11.72 -8.26
CA TRP A 46 18.82 12.05 -8.96
C TRP A 46 18.58 12.58 -10.38
N LEU A 47 17.62 12.02 -11.12
CA LEU A 47 17.25 12.45 -12.47
C LEU A 47 16.48 13.77 -12.51
N ALA A 48 15.74 14.10 -11.46
CA ALA A 48 14.94 15.33 -11.35
C ALA A 48 15.79 16.59 -11.12
N GLU A 49 17.11 16.46 -10.90
CA GLU A 49 18.00 17.61 -10.85
C GLU A 49 18.08 18.33 -12.21
N PRO A 50 18.17 19.68 -12.23
CA PRO A 50 18.14 20.46 -13.48
C PRO A 50 19.15 20.01 -14.53
N SER A 51 20.36 19.61 -14.13
CA SER A 51 21.41 19.14 -15.05
C SER A 51 21.08 17.82 -15.78
N ARG A 52 20.09 17.07 -15.29
CA ARG A 52 19.76 15.71 -15.78
C ARG A 52 18.29 15.53 -16.13
N LEU A 53 17.46 16.55 -15.89
CA LEU A 53 16.04 16.51 -16.16
C LEU A 53 15.71 16.18 -17.63
N SER A 54 16.55 16.61 -18.57
CA SER A 54 16.40 16.25 -19.99
C SER A 54 16.47 14.74 -20.22
N LEU A 55 17.35 14.03 -19.51
CA LEU A 55 17.48 12.58 -19.59
C LEU A 55 16.22 11.88 -19.08
N LEU A 56 15.64 12.35 -17.96
CA LEU A 56 14.37 11.83 -17.45
C LEU A 56 13.25 11.97 -18.50
N ASN A 57 13.14 13.18 -19.05
CA ASN A 57 12.08 13.57 -19.96
C ASN A 57 12.14 12.79 -21.28
N GLN A 58 13.34 12.51 -21.79
CA GLN A 58 13.57 11.78 -23.06
C GLN A 58 13.57 10.25 -22.90
N THR A 59 13.39 9.72 -21.68
CA THR A 59 13.42 8.27 -21.44
C THR A 59 12.19 7.81 -20.67
N TYR A 60 12.24 7.84 -19.34
CA TYR A 60 11.18 7.32 -18.48
C TYR A 60 9.87 8.07 -18.67
N SER A 61 9.91 9.39 -18.87
CA SER A 61 8.68 10.17 -19.05
C SER A 61 7.94 9.82 -20.33
N GLU A 62 8.65 9.62 -21.44
CA GLU A 62 8.05 9.15 -22.68
C GLU A 62 7.43 7.75 -22.50
N PHE A 63 8.18 6.83 -21.89
CA PHE A 63 7.66 5.50 -21.55
C PHE A 63 6.39 5.59 -20.68
N ARG A 64 6.40 6.46 -19.67
CA ARG A 64 5.31 6.59 -18.71
C ARG A 64 4.02 7.13 -19.32
N VAL A 65 4.12 8.03 -20.29
CA VAL A 65 2.97 8.57 -21.02
C VAL A 65 2.36 7.48 -21.93
N LEU A 66 3.21 6.70 -22.61
CA LEU A 66 2.76 5.62 -23.49
C LEU A 66 2.26 4.38 -22.72
N HIS A 67 2.82 4.14 -21.54
CA HIS A 67 2.55 2.97 -20.70
C HIS A 67 2.15 3.41 -19.29
N PRO A 68 0.90 3.86 -19.10
CA PRO A 68 0.41 4.23 -17.78
C PRO A 68 0.46 3.03 -16.81
N PRO A 69 0.71 3.26 -15.51
CA PRO A 69 0.97 2.22 -14.50
C PRO A 69 -0.30 1.52 -14.02
N LEU A 70 -1.25 1.23 -14.90
CA LEU A 70 -2.59 0.82 -14.50
C LEU A 70 -2.58 -0.45 -13.66
N LEU A 71 -1.75 -1.43 -14.01
CA LEU A 71 -1.60 -2.67 -13.23
C LEU A 71 -1.03 -2.42 -11.84
N TYR A 72 -0.02 -1.56 -11.74
CA TYR A 72 0.58 -1.19 -10.45
C TYR A 72 -0.46 -0.52 -9.53
N ILE A 73 -1.22 0.44 -10.07
CA ILE A 73 -2.30 1.10 -9.34
C ILE A 73 -3.39 0.11 -8.94
N ALA A 74 -3.78 -0.79 -9.85
CA ALA A 74 -4.79 -1.81 -9.59
C ALA A 74 -4.40 -2.72 -8.42
N VAL A 75 -3.14 -3.19 -8.37
CA VAL A 75 -2.64 -4.02 -7.27
C VAL A 75 -2.72 -3.28 -5.93
N ILE A 76 -2.35 -2.00 -5.88
CA ILE A 76 -2.48 -1.19 -4.67
C ILE A 76 -3.96 -1.08 -4.27
N CYS A 77 -4.86 -0.73 -5.20
CA CYS A 77 -6.29 -0.62 -4.92
C CYS A 77 -6.89 -1.94 -4.42
N ILE A 78 -6.53 -3.07 -5.03
CA ILE A 78 -6.99 -4.40 -4.61
C ILE A 78 -6.52 -4.71 -3.18
N GLN A 79 -5.27 -4.35 -2.84
CA GLN A 79 -4.76 -4.49 -1.47
C GLN A 79 -5.59 -3.66 -0.47
N GLN A 80 -5.96 -2.42 -0.82
CA GLN A 80 -6.81 -1.57 0.04
C GLN A 80 -8.16 -2.23 0.32
N VAL A 81 -8.83 -2.70 -0.74
CA VAL A 81 -10.14 -3.36 -0.65
C VAL A 81 -10.03 -4.65 0.17
N ALA A 82 -9.00 -5.47 -0.08
CA ALA A 82 -8.78 -6.72 0.64
C ALA A 82 -8.56 -6.47 2.15
N ALA A 83 -7.73 -5.49 2.51
CA ALA A 83 -7.48 -5.15 3.92
C ALA A 83 -8.75 -4.67 4.64
N LEU A 84 -9.55 -3.81 3.98
CA LEU A 84 -10.81 -3.35 4.53
C LEU A 84 -11.83 -4.50 4.67
N ALA A 85 -11.99 -5.32 3.64
CA ALA A 85 -12.90 -6.46 3.64
C ALA A 85 -12.53 -7.47 4.73
N PHE A 86 -11.23 -7.77 4.89
CA PHE A 86 -10.75 -8.67 5.93
C PHE A 86 -10.95 -8.10 7.34
N SER A 87 -10.74 -6.80 7.54
CA SER A 87 -11.06 -6.12 8.80
C SER A 87 -12.54 -6.22 9.15
N ILE A 88 -13.44 -5.95 8.19
CA ILE A 88 -14.89 -6.07 8.39
C ILE A 88 -15.26 -7.53 8.74
N LEU A 89 -14.73 -8.50 8.00
CA LEU A 89 -14.97 -9.92 8.26
C LEU A 89 -14.51 -10.33 9.67
N SER A 90 -13.36 -9.81 10.12
CA SER A 90 -12.81 -10.03 11.46
C SER A 90 -13.73 -9.51 12.57
N VAL A 91 -14.33 -8.33 12.37
CA VAL A 91 -15.35 -7.75 13.27
C VAL A 91 -16.61 -8.61 13.28
N LEU A 92 -17.17 -8.93 12.11
CA LEU A 92 -18.42 -9.69 11.99
C LEU A 92 -18.32 -11.08 12.62
N LEU A 93 -17.18 -11.75 12.43
CA LEU A 93 -16.94 -13.09 12.99
C LEU A 93 -16.48 -13.07 14.46
N ARG A 94 -16.16 -11.88 14.99
CA ARG A 94 -15.58 -11.65 16.33
C ARG A 94 -14.25 -12.40 16.51
N ARG A 95 -13.36 -12.27 15.52
CA ARG A 95 -12.05 -12.91 15.48
C ARG A 95 -11.00 -11.87 15.19
N GLN A 96 -10.02 -11.71 16.10
CA GLN A 96 -8.82 -10.90 15.85
C GLN A 96 -9.13 -9.52 15.22
N ALA A 97 -10.25 -8.91 15.63
CA ALA A 97 -10.76 -7.70 15.00
C ALA A 97 -9.81 -6.51 15.17
N PHE A 98 -9.18 -6.39 16.34
CA PHE A 98 -8.22 -5.33 16.62
C PHE A 98 -6.98 -5.38 15.71
N PRO A 99 -6.21 -6.49 15.62
CA PRO A 99 -5.07 -6.55 14.71
C PRO A 99 -5.49 -6.44 13.23
N ALA A 100 -6.65 -6.97 12.83
CA ALA A 100 -7.14 -6.79 11.46
C ALA A 100 -7.45 -5.31 11.15
N ALA A 101 -8.07 -4.59 12.08
CA ALA A 101 -8.31 -3.16 11.95
C ALA A 101 -7.00 -2.35 11.92
N ALA A 102 -6.02 -2.69 12.76
CA ALA A 102 -4.71 -2.03 12.75
C ALA A 102 -4.00 -2.22 11.39
N ALA A 103 -4.00 -3.45 10.84
CA ALA A 103 -3.43 -3.71 9.52
C ALA A 103 -4.17 -2.93 8.41
N ALA A 104 -5.50 -2.82 8.48
CA ALA A 104 -6.29 -2.02 7.55
C ALA A 104 -5.94 -0.53 7.64
N VAL A 105 -5.80 0.04 8.84
CA VAL A 105 -5.39 1.45 9.03
C VAL A 105 -4.00 1.70 8.44
N CYS A 106 -3.03 0.84 8.75
CA CYS A 106 -1.68 0.91 8.18
C CYS A 106 -1.67 0.83 6.65
N THR A 107 -2.64 0.11 6.06
CA THR A 107 -2.80 0.00 4.61
C THR A 107 -3.44 1.25 4.01
N LEU A 108 -4.52 1.77 4.62
CA LEU A 108 -5.34 2.88 4.13
C LEU A 108 -4.68 4.26 4.29
N VAL A 109 -3.79 4.42 5.27
CA VAL A 109 -3.09 5.69 5.49
C VAL A 109 -2.15 6.06 4.33
N VAL A 110 -1.68 5.08 3.58
CA VAL A 110 -0.74 5.25 2.45
C VAL A 110 -1.32 6.12 1.34
N PRO A 111 -2.41 5.73 0.65
CA PRO A 111 -2.99 6.58 -0.39
C PRO A 111 -3.50 7.92 0.17
N LEU A 112 -3.96 7.96 1.43
CA LEU A 112 -4.39 9.19 2.07
C LEU A 112 -3.24 10.20 2.18
N ILE A 113 -2.07 9.79 2.69
CA ILE A 113 -0.91 10.68 2.79
C ILE A 113 -0.37 11.05 1.40
N HIS A 114 -0.32 10.10 0.47
CA HIS A 114 0.14 10.35 -0.89
C HIS A 114 -0.67 11.44 -1.60
N VAL A 115 -2.00 11.42 -1.41
CA VAL A 115 -2.92 12.38 -2.02
C VAL A 115 -3.03 13.68 -1.21
N ALA A 116 -3.23 13.58 0.11
CA ALA A 116 -3.47 14.74 0.97
C ALA A 116 -2.25 15.67 1.10
N SER A 117 -1.03 15.12 1.01
CA SER A 117 0.19 15.94 0.92
C SER A 117 0.30 16.71 -0.41
N GLY A 118 -0.48 16.35 -1.43
CA GLY A 118 -0.34 16.83 -2.80
C GLY A 118 0.80 16.15 -3.57
N PHE A 119 1.52 15.22 -2.95
CA PHE A 119 2.67 14.56 -3.56
C PHE A 119 2.28 13.72 -4.78
N PHE A 120 1.11 13.06 -4.79
CA PHE A 120 0.63 12.33 -5.96
C PHE A 120 0.67 13.16 -7.27
N ARG A 121 0.14 14.39 -7.23
CA ARG A 121 0.13 15.26 -8.41
C ARG A 121 1.54 15.71 -8.80
N LEU A 122 2.38 16.00 -7.80
CA LEU A 122 3.77 16.39 -8.01
C LEU A 122 4.58 15.25 -8.64
N GLU A 123 4.50 14.05 -8.08
CA GLU A 123 5.15 12.85 -8.58
C GLU A 123 4.74 12.59 -10.02
N VAL A 124 3.44 12.49 -10.30
CA VAL A 124 2.92 12.26 -11.66
C VAL A 124 3.44 13.33 -12.62
N GLY A 125 3.41 14.61 -12.22
CA GLY A 125 3.89 15.70 -13.05
C GLY A 125 5.38 15.63 -13.37
N VAL A 126 6.21 15.29 -12.38
CA VAL A 126 7.67 15.13 -12.59
C VAL A 126 7.96 13.90 -13.45
N VAL A 127 7.40 12.74 -13.11
CA VAL A 127 7.74 11.50 -13.83
C VAL A 127 7.16 11.44 -15.24
N SER A 128 6.11 12.21 -15.54
CA SER A 128 5.57 12.37 -16.91
C SER A 128 6.21 13.50 -17.70
N GLY A 129 7.14 14.26 -17.11
CA GLY A 129 7.82 15.39 -17.77
C GLY A 129 6.96 16.65 -17.92
N ALA A 130 5.79 16.69 -17.28
CA ALA A 130 4.88 17.84 -17.28
C ALA A 130 5.38 18.99 -16.38
N VAL A 131 6.20 18.68 -15.37
CA VAL A 131 6.77 19.66 -14.43
C VAL A 131 8.19 20.03 -14.83
N ARG A 132 8.44 21.34 -14.98
CA ARG A 132 9.78 21.92 -15.25
C ARG A 132 10.16 23.05 -14.30
N ASP A 133 9.26 23.38 -13.38
CA ASP A 133 9.46 24.42 -12.38
C ASP A 133 10.47 23.98 -11.32
N SER A 134 11.47 24.82 -11.06
CA SER A 134 12.57 24.52 -10.13
C SER A 134 12.10 24.30 -8.69
N ALA A 135 11.06 25.02 -8.24
CA ALA A 135 10.54 24.87 -6.88
C ALA A 135 9.79 23.55 -6.71
N GLN A 136 9.01 23.13 -7.72
CA GLN A 136 8.37 21.82 -7.73
C GLN A 136 9.38 20.67 -7.81
N LEU A 137 10.43 20.78 -8.62
CA LEU A 137 11.50 19.78 -8.70
C LEU A 137 12.26 19.64 -7.37
N SER A 138 12.58 20.76 -6.72
CA SER A 138 13.19 20.75 -5.39
C SER A 138 12.28 20.07 -4.36
N ARG A 139 10.98 20.40 -4.37
CA ARG A 139 9.99 19.76 -3.51
C ARG A 139 9.88 18.26 -3.77
N PHE A 140 9.91 17.84 -5.04
CA PHE A 140 9.90 16.42 -5.40
C PHE A 140 11.12 15.72 -4.83
N GLY A 141 12.32 16.27 -5.03
CA GLY A 141 13.55 15.73 -4.45
C GLY A 141 13.49 15.57 -2.92
N ALA A 142 12.91 16.55 -2.23
CA ALA A 142 12.77 16.54 -0.77
C ALA A 142 11.71 15.55 -0.26
N TRP A 143 10.63 15.31 -1.03
CA TRP A 143 9.48 14.52 -0.57
C TRP A 143 9.49 13.07 -1.05
N ASN A 144 10.10 12.81 -2.21
CA ASN A 144 9.96 11.53 -2.91
C ASN A 144 10.39 10.33 -2.06
N VAL A 145 11.63 10.35 -1.57
CA VAL A 145 12.14 9.23 -0.76
C VAL A 145 11.47 9.18 0.62
N PRO A 146 11.31 10.28 1.38
CA PRO A 146 10.67 10.23 2.70
C PRO A 146 9.23 9.72 2.68
N ILE A 147 8.41 10.14 1.71
CA ILE A 147 7.01 9.69 1.60
C ILE A 147 6.95 8.20 1.24
N HIS A 148 7.75 7.74 0.29
CA HIS A 148 7.81 6.31 -0.04
C HIS A 148 8.40 5.44 1.08
N LEU A 149 9.32 5.97 1.87
CA LEU A 149 9.82 5.30 3.07
C LEU A 149 8.71 5.16 4.12
N PHE A 150 7.90 6.20 4.32
CA PHE A 150 6.71 6.11 5.16
C PHE A 150 5.74 5.04 4.64
N HIS A 151 5.46 4.99 3.32
CA HIS A 151 4.62 3.95 2.74
C HIS A 151 5.17 2.55 2.96
N THR A 152 6.50 2.40 2.81
CA THR A 152 7.20 1.14 3.07
C THR A 152 7.01 0.71 4.53
N ALA A 153 7.22 1.62 5.48
CA ALA A 153 7.06 1.33 6.91
C ALA A 153 5.61 0.97 7.27
N ALA A 154 4.63 1.71 6.75
CA ALA A 154 3.21 1.47 7.01
C ALA A 154 2.75 0.11 6.42
N THR A 155 3.12 -0.19 5.18
CA THR A 155 2.76 -1.47 4.55
C THR A 155 3.49 -2.66 5.17
N LEU A 156 4.76 -2.49 5.57
CA LEU A 156 5.50 -3.48 6.32
C LEU A 156 4.85 -3.77 7.68
N ALA A 157 4.42 -2.74 8.40
CA ALA A 157 3.69 -2.91 9.65
C ALA A 157 2.39 -3.70 9.43
N ALA A 158 1.61 -3.36 8.40
CA ALA A 158 0.41 -4.12 8.03
C ALA A 158 0.74 -5.60 7.74
N PHE A 159 1.78 -5.86 6.93
CA PHE A 159 2.22 -7.21 6.60
C PHE A 159 2.62 -8.01 7.85
N ILE A 160 3.43 -7.42 8.74
CA ILE A 160 3.85 -8.06 10.00
C ILE A 160 2.63 -8.38 10.87
N ILE A 161 1.71 -7.43 11.03
CA ILE A 161 0.48 -7.64 11.82
C ILE A 161 -0.33 -8.81 11.25
N LEU A 162 -0.52 -8.84 9.93
CA LEU A 162 -1.24 -9.92 9.23
C LEU A 162 -0.56 -11.27 9.43
N CYS A 163 0.77 -11.36 9.32
CA CYS A 163 1.52 -12.60 9.60
C CYS A 163 1.37 -13.10 11.04
N ARG A 164 1.00 -12.24 11.99
CA ARG A 164 0.78 -12.61 13.40
C ARG A 164 -0.65 -13.02 13.70
N ILE A 165 -1.61 -12.75 12.82
CA ILE A 165 -2.98 -13.23 12.97
C ILE A 165 -2.99 -14.74 12.78
N ASN A 166 -3.51 -15.48 13.77
CA ASN A 166 -3.77 -16.91 13.64
C ASN A 166 -5.17 -17.11 13.00
N PRO A 167 -5.27 -17.57 11.74
CA PRO A 167 -6.54 -17.73 11.06
C PRO A 167 -7.37 -18.93 11.56
N VAL A 168 -6.75 -19.84 12.31
CA VAL A 168 -7.35 -21.09 12.82
C VAL A 168 -7.81 -20.93 14.28
N ALA A 169 -7.32 -19.91 14.99
CA ALA A 169 -7.75 -19.65 16.37
C ALA A 169 -9.26 -19.32 16.40
N SER A 170 -10.02 -20.19 17.05
CA SER A 170 -11.43 -19.96 17.35
C SER A 170 -11.58 -18.78 18.32
N ARG A 171 -12.80 -18.19 18.34
CA ARG A 171 -13.11 -16.95 19.09
C ARG A 171 -12.42 -16.94 20.46
N ALA A 172 -11.59 -15.93 20.72
CA ALA A 172 -11.21 -15.62 22.09
C ALA A 172 -12.53 -15.37 22.84
N VAL A 173 -12.82 -16.22 23.82
CA VAL A 173 -13.89 -15.99 24.77
C VAL A 173 -13.47 -14.72 25.51
N ALA A 174 -14.08 -13.60 25.17
CA ALA A 174 -14.04 -12.43 26.03
C ALA A 174 -14.68 -12.89 27.35
N VAL A 175 -13.83 -13.05 28.38
CA VAL A 175 -14.24 -13.15 29.78
C VAL A 175 -14.75 -11.78 30.22
#